data_AF-A0A415CEN4-F1
#
_entry.id   AF-A0A415CEN4-F1
#
_cell.length_a   1.000
_cell.length_b   1.000
_cell.length_c   1.000
_cell.angle_alpha   90.00
_cell.angle_beta   90.00
_cell.angle_gamma   90.00
#
_symmetry.space_group_name_H-M   'P 1'
#
loop_
_entity.id
_entity.type
_entity.pdbx_description
1 polymer ?
#
loop_
_entity_poly.entity_id
_entity_poly.type
_entity_poly.pdbx_seq_one_letter_code
_entity_poly.pdbx_strand_id
1 'polypeptide(L)'
;MNFALSKTKTILGIPLYRKYRAEKGLKRVFLGGIYREIVTFEDYGEASRQSSLLGIPVWGRRLNQQAISWHIGSSLIVKKISIAKELSFQLDSIFSKMPVRPVNGRKHIFIFWANSGEIALLLMFFWKQLLKRYEIRAPEEVVVLCTKQYHQDMLRLYFPEIRSVVAKPKILRYVLDDIEADGRQVHMCFPGKYFARFEASINGVAINYLEWMSKWFQLKIGAPVKQNEKEFNKAFKSAIDKLSLEQKNALNDKAEKGLAILALDSFSSSNLDDKFKQIISSDVSSKYVILENTTKFSYPEIFAIATKAKELIALRSGIVDFLSNSGIKMHLFYTDFPDRGFNTPPKSAKEVLSLFSIKSIPLLNARTSKEIVVKNMKNEDETIFI
;
A
#
# COMPACT_ATOMS: atom_id res chain seq x y z
N MET A 1 -6.01 27.86 -14.09
CA MET A 1 -6.50 26.74 -13.26
C MET A 1 -7.74 27.19 -12.53
N ASN A 2 -8.85 26.49 -12.71
CA ASN A 2 -10.10 26.79 -12.01
C ASN A 2 -10.09 26.09 -10.65
N PHE A 3 -9.98 26.86 -9.57
CA PHE A 3 -9.87 26.36 -8.21
C PHE A 3 -11.23 26.41 -7.51
N ALA A 4 -11.76 25.25 -7.11
CA ALA A 4 -12.98 25.12 -6.32
C ALA A 4 -12.65 25.01 -4.82
N LEU A 5 -13.43 25.66 -3.95
CA LEU A 5 -13.26 25.57 -2.50
C LEU A 5 -13.62 24.16 -2.03
N SER A 6 -12.69 23.52 -1.31
CA SER A 6 -12.85 22.13 -0.82
C SER A 6 -12.91 22.02 0.70
N LYS A 7 -12.30 22.94 1.44
CA LYS A 7 -12.30 22.93 2.91
C LYS A 7 -12.04 24.32 3.46
N THR A 8 -12.74 24.67 4.53
CA THR A 8 -12.51 25.89 5.31
C THR A 8 -12.36 25.52 6.78
N LYS A 9 -11.46 26.21 7.49
CA LYS A 9 -11.42 26.21 8.96
C LYS A 9 -11.49 27.65 9.44
N THR A 10 -12.33 27.87 10.44
CA THR A 10 -12.59 29.18 11.04
C THR A 10 -12.24 29.17 12.52
N ILE A 11 -11.87 30.34 13.04
CA ILE A 11 -11.83 30.62 14.49
C ILE A 11 -12.65 31.89 14.67
N LEU A 12 -13.66 31.86 15.55
CA LEU A 12 -14.57 32.98 15.81
C LEU A 12 -15.17 33.58 14.52
N GLY A 13 -15.58 32.72 13.58
CA GLY A 13 -16.11 33.14 12.28
C GLY A 13 -15.06 33.60 11.24
N ILE A 14 -13.81 33.84 11.65
CA ILE A 14 -12.73 34.30 10.77
C ILE A 14 -12.06 33.10 10.10
N PRO A 15 -11.99 33.04 8.75
CA PRO A 15 -11.37 31.94 8.03
C PRO A 15 -9.84 32.02 8.11
N LEU A 16 -9.25 31.18 8.95
CA LEU A 16 -7.79 31.06 9.07
C LEU A 16 -7.17 30.13 8.03
N TYR A 17 -7.96 29.22 7.45
CA TYR A 17 -7.50 28.29 6.43
C TYR A 17 -8.56 28.02 5.39
N ARG A 18 -8.18 28.10 4.12
CA ARG A 18 -8.99 27.66 2.98
C ARG A 18 -8.16 26.78 2.06
N LYS A 19 -8.71 25.61 1.71
CA LYS A 19 -8.15 24.65 0.74
C LYS A 19 -8.98 24.70 -0.52
N TYR A 20 -8.37 24.99 -1.65
CA TYR A 20 -8.98 24.92 -2.96
C TYR A 20 -8.34 23.81 -3.79
N ARG A 21 -9.15 23.08 -4.56
CA ARG A 21 -8.70 22.04 -5.48
C ARG A 21 -9.02 22.46 -6.92
N ALA A 22 -8.07 22.21 -7.80
CA ALA A 22 -8.23 22.20 -9.26
C ALA A 22 -7.78 20.82 -9.76
N GLU A 23 -8.05 20.50 -11.03
CA GLU A 23 -7.71 19.20 -11.64
C GLU A 23 -6.24 18.80 -11.45
N LYS A 24 -5.31 19.76 -11.57
CA LYS A 24 -3.85 19.57 -11.44
C LYS A 24 -3.21 20.49 -10.41
N GLY A 25 -4.01 21.00 -9.46
CA GLY A 25 -3.52 22.01 -8.53
C GLY A 25 -4.21 21.99 -7.18
N LEU A 26 -3.43 22.30 -6.14
CA LEU A 26 -3.94 22.58 -4.80
C LEU A 26 -3.51 23.98 -4.39
N LYS A 27 -4.47 24.81 -3.98
CA LYS A 27 -4.20 26.13 -3.42
C LYS A 27 -4.59 26.13 -1.95
N ARG A 28 -3.69 26.53 -1.07
CA ARG A 28 -3.95 26.72 0.36
C ARG A 28 -3.74 28.17 0.71
N VAL A 29 -4.70 28.75 1.42
CA VAL A 29 -4.70 30.14 1.84
C VAL A 29 -4.79 30.14 3.35
N PHE A 30 -3.85 30.81 4.01
CA PHE A 30 -3.76 30.90 5.46
C PHE A 30 -3.87 32.36 5.90
N LEU A 31 -4.48 32.58 7.07
CA LEU A 31 -4.59 33.89 7.73
C LEU A 31 -5.07 34.99 6.77
N GLY A 32 -6.24 34.80 6.15
CA GLY A 32 -6.78 35.79 5.20
C GLY A 32 -5.99 35.98 3.90
N GLY A 33 -4.95 35.18 3.64
CA GLY A 33 -4.11 35.28 2.44
C GLY A 33 -2.73 35.87 2.68
N ILE A 34 -2.36 36.16 3.93
CA ILE A 34 -0.99 36.53 4.31
C ILE A 34 -0.02 35.47 3.82
N TYR A 35 -0.32 34.18 4.04
CA TYR A 35 0.47 33.09 3.50
C TYR A 35 -0.37 32.25 2.53
N ARG A 36 0.21 31.93 1.38
CA ARG A 36 -0.43 31.14 0.34
C ARG A 36 0.53 30.09 -0.19
N GLU A 37 0.03 28.88 -0.40
CA GLU A 37 0.73 27.82 -1.12
C GLU A 37 -0.04 27.45 -2.38
N ILE A 38 0.67 27.28 -3.49
CA ILE A 38 0.16 26.67 -4.71
C ILE A 38 1.02 25.44 -4.99
N VAL A 39 0.39 24.28 -5.05
CA VAL A 39 1.03 23.01 -5.40
C VAL A 39 0.48 22.57 -6.74
N THR A 40 1.35 22.28 -7.70
CA THR A 40 0.95 21.70 -8.99
C THR A 40 1.29 20.23 -9.03
N PHE A 41 0.42 19.46 -9.65
CA PHE A 41 0.55 18.02 -9.74
C PHE A 41 0.61 17.60 -11.20
N GLU A 42 1.42 16.59 -11.45
CA GLU A 42 1.48 15.86 -12.70
C GLU A 42 1.05 14.41 -12.46
N ASP A 43 1.11 13.58 -13.50
CA ASP A 43 0.66 12.19 -13.44
C ASP A 43 1.45 11.33 -12.45
N TYR A 44 2.58 11.83 -11.94
CA TYR A 44 3.45 11.17 -10.96
C TYR A 44 3.38 11.73 -9.54
N GLY A 45 2.67 12.82 -9.28
CA GLY A 45 2.66 13.47 -7.97
C GLY A 45 2.89 14.97 -8.01
N GLU A 46 3.39 15.51 -6.90
CA GLU A 46 3.72 16.93 -6.77
C GLU A 46 4.89 17.29 -7.69
N ALA A 47 4.60 18.05 -8.74
CA ALA A 47 5.59 18.55 -9.70
C ALA A 47 6.17 19.90 -9.27
N SER A 48 5.37 20.75 -8.63
CA SER A 48 5.90 21.99 -8.07
C SER A 48 5.13 22.46 -6.84
N ARG A 49 5.79 23.29 -6.04
CA ARG A 49 5.20 24.03 -4.94
C ARG A 49 5.74 25.44 -4.92
N GLN A 50 4.86 26.41 -4.79
CA GLN A 50 5.19 27.82 -4.61
C GLN A 50 4.50 28.33 -3.35
N SER A 51 5.30 28.82 -2.42
CA SER A 51 4.85 29.59 -1.27
C SER A 51 4.95 31.08 -1.58
N SER A 52 3.93 31.83 -1.14
CA SER A 52 3.87 33.29 -1.24
C SER A 52 3.55 33.90 0.13
N LEU A 53 4.19 35.02 0.44
CA LEU A 53 3.88 35.87 1.58
C LEU A 53 3.36 37.21 1.06
N LEU A 54 2.19 37.65 1.51
CA LEU A 54 1.51 38.87 1.04
C LEU A 54 1.40 38.95 -0.49
N GLY A 55 1.17 37.80 -1.13
CA GLY A 55 1.09 37.67 -2.60
C GLY A 55 2.45 37.53 -3.31
N ILE A 56 3.56 37.86 -2.65
CA ILE A 56 4.91 37.80 -3.21
C ILE A 56 5.46 36.37 -3.11
N PRO A 57 5.91 35.74 -4.20
CA PRO A 57 6.60 34.46 -4.18
C PRO A 57 7.86 34.55 -3.30
N VAL A 58 7.99 33.68 -2.30
CA VAL A 58 9.16 33.68 -1.40
C VAL A 58 10.04 32.46 -1.58
N TRP A 59 9.42 31.28 -1.64
CA TRP A 59 10.12 30.01 -1.71
C TRP A 59 9.31 29.03 -2.53
N GLY A 60 9.99 28.20 -3.30
CA GLY A 60 9.35 27.12 -3.99
C GLY A 60 10.29 25.97 -4.31
N ARG A 61 9.69 24.96 -4.91
CA ARG A 61 10.35 23.73 -5.32
C ARG A 61 9.76 23.26 -6.63
N ARG A 62 10.61 22.75 -7.52
CA ARG A 62 10.22 22.07 -8.76
C ARG A 62 10.84 20.69 -8.78
N LEU A 63 10.07 19.71 -9.23
CA LEU A 63 10.45 18.31 -9.36
C LEU A 63 10.18 17.89 -10.80
N ASN A 64 11.21 17.38 -11.45
CA ASN A 64 11.10 16.66 -12.71
C ASN A 64 11.73 15.26 -12.54
N GLN A 65 11.78 14.48 -13.63
CA GLN A 65 12.32 13.12 -13.60
C GLN A 65 13.80 13.00 -13.19
N GLN A 66 14.59 14.06 -13.36
CA GLN A 66 16.04 14.00 -13.17
C GLN A 66 16.50 14.70 -11.88
N ALA A 67 15.81 15.76 -11.48
CA ALA A 67 16.27 16.66 -10.45
C ALA A 67 15.13 17.28 -9.65
N ILE A 68 15.49 17.64 -8.42
CA ILE A 68 14.70 18.51 -7.56
C ILE A 68 15.45 19.82 -7.36
N SER A 69 14.78 20.94 -7.63
CA SER A 69 15.32 22.28 -7.48
C SER A 69 14.50 23.09 -6.49
N TRP A 70 15.17 23.86 -5.65
CA TRP A 70 14.57 24.84 -4.77
C TRP A 70 14.90 26.23 -5.28
N HIS A 71 13.92 27.12 -5.20
CA HIS A 71 14.04 28.47 -5.69
C HIS A 71 13.53 29.49 -4.68
N ILE A 72 14.20 30.64 -4.63
CA ILE A 72 13.71 31.86 -3.96
C ILE A 72 12.98 32.70 -5.00
N GLY A 73 11.91 33.38 -4.59
CA GLY A 73 11.08 34.12 -5.52
C GLY A 73 10.32 33.18 -6.46
N SER A 74 10.20 33.58 -7.73
CA SER A 74 9.55 32.80 -8.78
C SER A 74 10.52 31.92 -9.60
N SER A 75 11.82 32.21 -9.56
CA SER A 75 12.78 31.62 -10.52
C SER A 75 14.22 31.43 -10.03
N LEU A 76 14.69 32.10 -8.97
CA LEU A 76 16.11 32.03 -8.57
C LEU A 76 16.42 30.68 -7.91
N ILE A 77 17.07 29.76 -8.65
CA ILE A 77 17.44 28.44 -8.14
C ILE A 77 18.59 28.59 -7.14
N VAL A 78 18.36 28.18 -5.89
CA VAL A 78 19.38 28.23 -4.82
C VAL A 78 19.95 26.85 -4.49
N LYS A 79 19.26 25.78 -4.89
CA LYS A 79 19.73 24.41 -4.69
C LYS A 79 19.15 23.51 -5.77
N LYS A 80 19.98 22.61 -6.30
CA LYS A 80 19.56 21.56 -7.24
C LYS A 80 20.23 20.24 -6.84
N ILE A 81 19.44 19.19 -6.72
CA ILE A 81 19.91 17.83 -6.45
C ILE A 81 19.53 16.95 -7.63
N SER A 82 20.50 16.19 -8.15
CA SER A 82 20.23 15.09 -9.07
C SER A 82 19.66 13.91 -8.29
N ILE A 83 18.48 13.44 -8.69
CA ILE A 83 17.79 12.32 -8.03
C ILE A 83 18.63 11.05 -8.16
N ALA A 84 19.15 10.77 -9.35
CA ALA A 84 19.99 9.59 -9.61
C ALA A 84 21.26 9.57 -8.76
N LYS A 85 21.98 10.70 -8.67
CA LYS A 85 23.22 10.79 -7.89
C LYS A 85 22.98 10.60 -6.40
N GLU A 86 21.98 11.28 -5.86
CA GLU A 86 21.61 11.17 -4.44
C GLU A 86 21.08 9.77 -4.10
N LEU A 87 20.28 9.19 -4.99
CA LEU A 87 19.79 7.82 -4.84
C LEU A 87 20.95 6.83 -4.83
N SER A 88 21.89 6.93 -5.77
CA SER A 88 23.08 6.08 -5.80
C SER A 88 23.87 6.13 -4.50
N PHE A 89 24.17 7.35 -4.03
CA PHE A 89 24.90 7.55 -2.78
C PHE A 89 24.22 6.88 -1.58
N GLN A 90 22.90 7.03 -1.45
CA GLN A 90 22.15 6.38 -0.38
C GLN A 90 22.10 4.86 -0.53
N LEU A 91 21.95 4.35 -1.76
CA LEU A 91 21.96 2.91 -2.03
C LEU A 91 23.32 2.28 -1.73
N ASP A 92 24.43 2.98 -2.00
CA ASP A 92 25.78 2.50 -1.66
C ASP A 92 25.99 2.36 -0.16
N SER A 93 25.52 3.33 0.61
CA SER A 93 25.55 3.23 2.07
C SER A 93 24.71 2.02 2.55
N ILE A 94 23.47 1.91 2.05
CA ILE A 94 22.51 0.87 2.46
C ILE A 94 23.00 -0.55 2.11
N PHE A 95 23.53 -0.73 0.89
CA PHE A 95 23.95 -2.04 0.37
C PHE A 95 25.47 -2.24 0.44
N SER A 96 26.20 -1.45 1.23
CA SER A 96 27.66 -1.52 1.39
C SER A 96 28.18 -2.93 1.70
N LYS A 97 27.39 -3.74 2.42
CA LYS A 97 27.73 -5.13 2.79
C LYS A 97 27.04 -6.20 1.93
N MET A 98 26.38 -5.79 0.85
CA MET A 98 25.59 -6.67 -0.03
C MET A 98 26.00 -6.45 -1.49
N PRO A 99 27.13 -7.01 -1.93
CA PRO A 99 27.56 -6.87 -3.31
C PRO A 99 26.51 -7.47 -4.25
N VAL A 100 26.24 -6.77 -5.35
CA VAL A 100 25.27 -7.19 -6.38
C VAL A 100 26.07 -7.54 -7.63
N ARG A 101 25.95 -8.78 -8.10
CA ARG A 101 26.53 -9.21 -9.36
C ARG A 101 25.78 -8.53 -10.52
N PRO A 102 26.47 -7.82 -11.43
CA PRO A 102 25.79 -7.22 -12.56
C PRO A 102 25.21 -8.26 -13.52
N VAL A 103 24.06 -7.95 -14.10
CA VAL A 103 23.45 -8.66 -15.24
C VAL A 103 23.41 -7.66 -16.38
N ASN A 104 23.92 -8.02 -17.56
CA ASN A 104 24.03 -7.12 -18.72
C ASN A 104 24.71 -5.78 -18.38
N GLY A 105 25.75 -5.82 -17.55
CA GLY A 105 26.51 -4.65 -17.11
C GLY A 105 25.83 -3.78 -16.06
N ARG A 106 24.64 -4.15 -15.56
CA ARG A 106 23.87 -3.36 -14.58
C ARG A 106 23.62 -4.12 -13.28
N LYS A 107 23.70 -3.44 -12.14
CA LYS A 107 23.28 -3.99 -10.84
C LYS A 107 21.78 -3.77 -10.65
N HIS A 108 21.01 -4.82 -10.38
CA HIS A 108 19.55 -4.72 -10.26
C HIS A 108 19.11 -4.52 -8.81
N ILE A 109 18.37 -3.45 -8.57
CA ILE A 109 17.81 -3.12 -7.25
C ILE A 109 16.31 -2.91 -7.40
N PHE A 110 15.49 -3.68 -6.70
CA PHE A 110 14.05 -3.44 -6.63
C PHE A 110 13.70 -2.69 -5.36
N ILE A 111 12.82 -1.71 -5.47
CA ILE A 111 12.37 -0.91 -4.32
C ILE A 111 10.89 -1.17 -4.08
N PHE A 112 10.57 -1.80 -2.95
CA PHE A 112 9.18 -2.03 -2.52
C PHE A 112 8.64 -0.79 -1.83
N TRP A 113 7.96 0.06 -2.60
CA TRP A 113 7.37 1.33 -2.14
C TRP A 113 5.84 1.36 -2.30
N ALA A 114 5.15 0.39 -1.69
CA ALA A 114 3.69 0.32 -1.71
C ALA A 114 3.11 -0.02 -0.34
N ASN A 115 1.79 -0.29 -0.29
CA ASN A 115 1.14 -0.90 0.86
C ASN A 115 1.25 -2.43 0.77
N SER A 116 0.81 -3.12 1.83
CA SER A 116 0.97 -4.57 1.91
C SER A 116 0.26 -5.32 0.79
N GLY A 117 -0.88 -4.81 0.30
CA GLY A 117 -1.67 -5.47 -0.73
C GLY A 117 -0.93 -5.57 -2.07
N GLU A 118 -0.38 -4.46 -2.58
CA GLU A 118 0.36 -4.46 -3.84
C GLU A 118 1.64 -5.31 -3.74
N ILE A 119 2.35 -5.26 -2.61
CA ILE A 119 3.55 -6.09 -2.42
C ILE A 119 3.18 -7.58 -2.33
N ALA A 120 2.09 -7.93 -1.64
CA ALA A 120 1.62 -9.30 -1.58
C ALA A 120 1.31 -9.86 -2.97
N LEU A 121 0.52 -9.13 -3.77
CA LEU A 121 0.17 -9.55 -5.12
C LEU A 121 1.36 -9.56 -6.08
N LEU A 122 2.30 -8.61 -5.93
CA LEU A 122 3.57 -8.59 -6.66
C LEU A 122 4.32 -9.91 -6.44
N LEU A 123 4.52 -10.29 -5.17
CA LEU A 123 5.23 -11.51 -4.79
C LEU A 123 4.48 -12.76 -5.23
N MET A 124 3.15 -12.78 -5.09
CA MET A 124 2.32 -13.93 -5.44
C MET A 124 2.28 -14.20 -6.95
N PHE A 125 2.16 -13.17 -7.79
CA PHE A 125 1.79 -13.37 -9.21
C PHE A 125 2.82 -12.88 -10.23
N PHE A 126 3.66 -11.89 -9.88
CA PHE A 126 4.47 -11.16 -10.86
C PHE A 126 5.98 -11.26 -10.62
N TRP A 127 6.43 -11.49 -9.39
CA TRP A 127 7.84 -11.40 -9.00
C TRP A 127 8.76 -12.29 -9.82
N LYS A 128 8.44 -13.58 -9.95
CA LYS A 128 9.23 -14.52 -10.76
C LYS A 128 9.34 -14.08 -12.23
N GLN A 129 8.26 -13.54 -12.79
CA GLN A 129 8.23 -13.06 -14.17
C GLN A 129 9.07 -11.78 -14.33
N LEU A 130 9.06 -10.88 -13.34
CA LEU A 130 9.91 -9.70 -13.33
C LEU A 130 11.38 -10.05 -13.25
N LEU A 131 11.78 -10.98 -12.38
CA LEU A 131 13.16 -11.47 -12.31
C LEU A 131 13.60 -12.04 -13.68
N LYS A 132 12.75 -12.88 -14.30
CA LYS A 132 13.02 -13.45 -15.62
C LYS A 132 13.15 -12.39 -16.71
N ARG A 133 12.30 -11.35 -16.72
CA ARG A 133 12.35 -10.24 -17.70
C ARG A 133 13.71 -9.56 -17.71
N TYR A 134 14.31 -9.39 -16.54
CA TYR A 134 15.62 -8.75 -16.39
C TYR A 134 16.78 -9.76 -16.34
N GLU A 135 16.53 -11.00 -16.77
CA GLU A 135 17.52 -12.08 -16.84
C GLU A 135 18.22 -12.40 -15.52
N ILE A 136 17.58 -12.07 -14.39
CA ILE A 136 18.05 -12.38 -13.06
C ILE A 136 17.76 -13.86 -12.79
N ARG A 137 18.83 -14.64 -12.60
CA ARG A 137 18.80 -16.10 -12.41
C ARG A 137 19.35 -16.53 -11.07
N ALA A 138 20.13 -15.68 -10.40
CA ALA A 138 20.75 -15.97 -9.12
C ALA A 138 20.45 -14.90 -8.05
N PRO A 139 20.37 -15.25 -6.76
CA PRO A 139 20.09 -14.28 -5.70
C PRO A 139 21.19 -13.21 -5.50
N GLU A 140 22.41 -13.47 -5.98
CA GLU A 140 23.51 -12.52 -5.92
C GLU A 140 23.36 -11.38 -6.94
N GLU A 141 22.51 -11.57 -7.95
CA GLU A 141 22.29 -10.62 -9.06
C GLU A 141 21.26 -9.52 -8.73
N VAL A 142 20.57 -9.66 -7.60
CA VAL A 142 19.51 -8.75 -7.19
C VAL A 142 19.54 -8.49 -5.69
N VAL A 143 19.14 -7.29 -5.31
CA VAL A 143 18.78 -6.94 -3.93
C VAL A 143 17.48 -6.17 -3.91
N VAL A 144 16.76 -6.27 -2.79
CA VAL A 144 15.49 -5.56 -2.59
C VAL A 144 15.58 -4.58 -1.44
N LEU A 145 15.22 -3.33 -1.71
CA LEU A 145 15.01 -2.31 -0.69
C LEU A 145 13.55 -2.31 -0.24
N CYS A 146 13.31 -2.75 0.99
CA CYS A 146 12.00 -2.80 1.60
C CYS A 146 11.73 -1.51 2.39
N THR A 147 10.73 -0.71 2.01
CA THR A 147 10.43 0.54 2.74
C THR A 147 9.76 0.35 4.12
N LYS A 148 9.35 -0.90 4.44
CA LYS A 148 8.63 -1.28 5.67
C LYS A 148 9.01 -2.72 6.04
N GLN A 149 9.01 -3.04 7.34
CA GLN A 149 9.43 -4.36 7.83
C GLN A 149 8.60 -5.50 7.22
N TYR A 150 7.28 -5.34 7.16
CA TYR A 150 6.41 -6.37 6.60
C TYR A 150 6.67 -6.68 5.13
N HIS A 151 7.25 -5.75 4.34
CA HIS A 151 7.66 -6.05 2.97
C HIS A 151 8.78 -7.08 2.94
N GLN A 152 9.77 -6.94 3.84
CA GLN A 152 10.86 -7.90 3.98
C GLN A 152 10.33 -9.24 4.50
N ASP A 153 9.42 -9.21 5.47
CA ASP A 153 8.85 -10.43 6.03
C ASP A 153 8.09 -11.25 4.96
N MET A 154 7.28 -10.58 4.12
CA MET A 154 6.59 -11.22 2.99
C MET A 154 7.58 -11.74 1.94
N LEU A 155 8.61 -10.95 1.59
CA LEU A 155 9.64 -11.39 0.64
C LEU A 155 10.35 -12.64 1.16
N ARG A 156 10.76 -12.65 2.42
CA ARG A 156 11.44 -13.77 3.05
C ARG A 156 10.57 -15.03 3.09
N LEU A 157 9.26 -14.89 3.32
CA LEU A 157 8.35 -16.02 3.33
C LEU A 157 8.26 -16.73 1.96
N TYR A 158 8.27 -15.98 0.87
CA TYR A 158 8.12 -16.55 -0.49
C TYR A 158 9.46 -16.82 -1.18
N PHE A 159 10.47 -15.99 -0.93
CA PHE A 159 11.77 -15.97 -1.62
C PHE A 159 12.91 -15.70 -0.63
N PRO A 160 13.17 -16.60 0.34
CA PRO A 160 14.17 -16.39 1.39
C PRO A 160 15.60 -16.22 0.88
N GLU A 161 15.88 -16.69 -0.34
CA GLU A 161 17.16 -16.52 -1.01
C GLU A 161 17.42 -15.06 -1.43
N ILE A 162 16.37 -14.27 -1.67
CA ILE A 162 16.49 -12.90 -2.13
C ILE A 162 16.90 -11.98 -0.97
N ARG A 163 18.10 -11.42 -1.11
CA ARG A 163 18.67 -10.51 -0.11
C ARG A 163 17.92 -9.18 -0.12
N SER A 164 17.64 -8.68 1.09
CA SER A 164 16.90 -7.43 1.25
C SER A 164 17.33 -6.63 2.48
N VAL A 165 17.09 -5.33 2.44
CA VAL A 165 17.31 -4.40 3.56
C VAL A 165 16.06 -3.57 3.78
N VAL A 166 15.72 -3.31 5.04
CA VAL A 166 14.63 -2.40 5.41
C VAL A 166 15.20 -1.00 5.61
N ALA A 167 14.87 -0.09 4.70
CA ALA A 167 15.18 1.33 4.85
C ALA A 167 14.22 2.19 4.02
N LYS A 168 14.00 3.43 4.46
CA LYS A 168 13.11 4.40 3.81
C LYS A 168 13.83 5.70 3.48
N PRO A 169 14.81 5.67 2.56
CA PRO A 169 15.57 6.84 2.18
C PRO A 169 14.65 7.97 1.68
N LYS A 170 14.90 9.22 2.12
CA LYS A 170 14.02 10.36 1.83
C LYS A 170 13.95 10.68 0.34
N ILE A 171 15.02 10.38 -0.41
CA ILE A 171 15.12 10.63 -1.85
C ILE A 171 14.09 9.83 -2.66
N LEU A 172 13.62 8.68 -2.15
CA LEU A 172 12.61 7.86 -2.83
C LEU A 172 11.35 8.66 -3.13
N ARG A 173 10.97 9.61 -2.27
CA ARG A 173 9.81 10.49 -2.48
C ARG A 173 9.83 11.25 -3.81
N TYR A 174 11.00 11.35 -4.44
CA TYR A 174 11.23 12.08 -5.68
C TYR A 174 11.51 11.16 -6.87
N VAL A 175 11.64 9.85 -6.66
CA VAL A 175 11.84 8.88 -7.74
C VAL A 175 10.48 8.57 -8.36
N LEU A 176 10.31 8.95 -9.62
CA LEU A 176 8.99 8.98 -10.28
C LEU A 176 8.69 7.70 -11.08
N ASP A 177 9.72 6.98 -11.47
CA ASP A 177 9.67 5.78 -12.31
C ASP A 177 10.98 4.98 -12.11
N ASP A 178 11.15 3.90 -12.86
CA ASP A 178 12.44 3.21 -12.94
C ASP A 178 13.56 4.18 -13.35
N ILE A 179 14.74 4.06 -12.74
CA ILE A 179 15.83 5.00 -12.93
C ILE A 179 17.18 4.30 -12.97
N GLU A 180 18.05 4.79 -13.85
CA GLU A 180 19.46 4.41 -13.87
C GLU A 180 20.26 5.33 -12.93
N ALA A 181 21.02 4.73 -12.01
CA ALA A 181 21.80 5.45 -11.02
C ALA A 181 23.19 4.82 -10.87
N ASP A 182 24.17 5.37 -11.60
CA ASP A 182 25.58 4.99 -11.51
C ASP A 182 25.81 3.48 -11.74
N GLY A 183 25.42 2.98 -12.91
CA GLY A 183 25.52 1.55 -13.26
C GLY A 183 24.54 0.63 -12.52
N ARG A 184 23.62 1.19 -11.72
CA ARG A 184 22.51 0.45 -11.10
C ARG A 184 21.23 0.71 -11.90
N GLN A 185 20.50 -0.37 -12.19
CA GLN A 185 19.12 -0.29 -12.64
C GLN A 185 18.22 -0.39 -11.41
N VAL A 186 17.56 0.72 -11.06
CA VAL A 186 16.64 0.77 -9.93
C VAL A 186 15.20 0.64 -10.45
N HIS A 187 14.55 -0.43 -10.03
CA HIS A 187 13.17 -0.76 -10.36
C HIS A 187 12.25 -0.30 -9.24
N MET A 188 11.44 0.72 -9.49
CA MET A 188 10.49 1.26 -8.54
C MET A 188 9.19 0.46 -8.60
N CYS A 189 8.97 -0.41 -7.61
CA CYS A 189 7.69 -1.11 -7.51
C CYS A 189 6.62 -0.16 -6.97
N PHE A 190 5.68 0.22 -7.86
CA PHE A 190 4.51 1.05 -7.58
C PHE A 190 4.85 2.51 -7.22
N PRO A 191 5.47 3.28 -8.13
CA PRO A 191 5.70 4.72 -7.90
C PRO A 191 4.36 5.47 -7.78
N GLY A 192 4.38 6.73 -7.32
CA GLY A 192 3.16 7.54 -7.17
C GLY A 192 2.29 7.60 -8.43
N LYS A 193 2.92 7.53 -9.61
CA LYS A 193 2.29 7.45 -10.93
C LYS A 193 1.39 6.23 -11.12
N TYR A 194 1.77 5.09 -10.56
CA TYR A 194 0.98 3.85 -10.59
C TYR A 194 -0.39 4.08 -9.93
N PHE A 195 -0.40 4.60 -8.70
CA PHE A 195 -1.63 4.82 -7.93
C PHE A 195 -2.50 5.93 -8.54
N ALA A 196 -1.88 7.02 -8.99
CA ALA A 196 -2.59 8.14 -9.60
C ALA A 196 -3.36 7.70 -10.85
N ARG A 197 -2.71 6.91 -11.73
CA ARG A 197 -3.34 6.40 -12.95
C ARG A 197 -4.36 5.30 -12.65
N PHE A 198 -4.11 4.46 -11.66
CA PHE A 198 -5.06 3.43 -11.24
C PHE A 198 -6.36 4.02 -10.74
N GLU A 199 -6.32 4.89 -9.72
CA GLU A 199 -7.54 5.43 -9.12
C GLU A 199 -8.31 6.35 -10.08
N ALA A 200 -7.65 6.91 -11.10
CA ALA A 200 -8.29 7.66 -12.18
C ALA A 200 -9.05 6.78 -13.17
N SER A 201 -8.77 5.48 -13.26
CA SER A 201 -9.45 4.58 -14.19
C SER A 201 -10.95 4.40 -13.88
N ILE A 202 -11.38 4.71 -12.65
CA ILE A 202 -12.81 4.67 -12.28
C ILE A 202 -13.67 5.58 -13.16
N ASN A 203 -13.11 6.68 -13.67
CA ASN A 203 -13.84 7.66 -14.47
C ASN A 203 -14.18 7.13 -15.88
N GLY A 204 -13.57 6.01 -16.27
CA GLY A 204 -13.89 5.27 -17.49
C GLY A 204 -14.39 3.87 -17.14
N VAL A 205 -13.80 2.84 -17.76
CA VAL A 205 -14.05 1.45 -17.36
C VAL A 205 -13.20 1.14 -16.14
N ALA A 206 -13.86 0.89 -15.00
CA ALA A 206 -13.18 0.48 -13.77
C ALA A 206 -12.39 -0.81 -14.01
N ILE A 207 -11.08 -0.73 -13.85
CA ILE A 207 -10.17 -1.89 -13.93
C ILE A 207 -9.90 -2.31 -12.49
N ASN A 208 -9.99 -3.60 -12.21
CA ASN A 208 -9.62 -4.11 -10.89
C ASN A 208 -8.10 -4.01 -10.67
N TYR A 209 -7.67 -3.74 -9.43
CA TYR A 209 -6.27 -3.59 -9.05
C TYR A 209 -5.33 -4.72 -9.52
N LEU A 210 -5.74 -5.99 -9.49
CA LEU A 210 -4.88 -7.08 -9.98
C LEU A 210 -4.70 -7.04 -11.50
N GLU A 211 -5.77 -6.76 -12.25
CA GLU A 211 -5.71 -6.55 -13.70
C GLU A 211 -4.88 -5.29 -14.03
N TRP A 212 -5.03 -4.24 -13.23
CA TRP A 212 -4.22 -3.04 -13.35
C TRP A 212 -2.73 -3.33 -13.14
N MET A 213 -2.35 -4.15 -12.15
CA MET A 213 -0.98 -4.62 -11.98
C MET A 213 -0.46 -5.36 -13.21
N SER A 214 -1.29 -6.24 -13.79
CA SER A 214 -0.96 -6.96 -15.03
C SER A 214 -0.69 -5.99 -16.19
N LYS A 215 -1.54 -4.98 -16.38
CA LYS A 215 -1.36 -3.92 -17.39
C LYS A 215 -0.12 -3.06 -17.11
N TRP A 216 0.09 -2.66 -15.86
CA TRP A 216 1.21 -1.83 -15.44
C TRP A 216 2.55 -2.51 -15.71
N PHE A 217 2.68 -3.75 -15.26
CA PHE A 217 3.90 -4.51 -15.50
C PHE A 217 3.97 -5.08 -16.91
N GLN A 218 2.90 -5.04 -17.71
CA GLN A 218 2.81 -5.73 -19.01
C GLN A 218 3.15 -7.22 -18.86
N LEU A 219 2.56 -7.86 -17.85
CA LEU A 219 2.77 -9.27 -17.52
C LEU A 219 1.43 -9.96 -17.38
N LYS A 220 1.36 -11.24 -17.74
CA LYS A 220 0.17 -12.06 -17.47
C LYS A 220 0.10 -12.37 -15.98
N ILE A 221 -1.12 -12.48 -15.45
CA ILE A 221 -1.33 -12.95 -14.07
C ILE A 221 -0.90 -14.42 -14.03
N GLY A 222 0.16 -14.71 -13.28
CA GLY A 222 0.70 -16.07 -13.16
C GLY A 222 -0.12 -16.94 -12.19
N ALA A 223 0.32 -18.18 -11.99
CA ALA A 223 -0.13 -18.98 -10.87
C ALA A 223 0.41 -18.39 -9.55
N PRO A 224 -0.35 -18.46 -8.44
CA PRO A 224 0.10 -17.97 -7.15
C PRO A 224 1.34 -18.76 -6.71
N VAL A 225 2.38 -18.04 -6.28
CA VAL A 225 3.58 -18.64 -5.69
C VAL A 225 3.23 -19.22 -4.31
N LYS A 226 3.67 -20.45 -4.06
CA LYS A 226 3.61 -21.08 -2.74
C LYS A 226 4.73 -20.53 -1.85
N GLN A 227 4.43 -20.36 -0.57
CA GLN A 227 5.41 -19.99 0.44
C GLN A 227 6.52 -21.03 0.58
N ASN A 228 7.69 -20.60 1.03
CA ASN A 228 8.78 -21.48 1.39
C ASN A 228 8.42 -22.27 2.67
N GLU A 229 8.53 -23.60 2.61
CA GLU A 229 8.11 -24.49 3.69
C GLU A 229 8.91 -24.29 4.99
N LYS A 230 10.22 -24.04 4.90
CA LYS A 230 11.08 -23.84 6.08
C LYS A 230 10.72 -22.55 6.81
N GLU A 231 10.57 -21.45 6.07
CA GLU A 231 10.18 -20.16 6.66
C GLU A 231 8.73 -20.19 7.17
N PHE A 232 7.84 -20.90 6.48
CA PHE A 232 6.48 -21.14 6.94
C PHE A 232 6.45 -21.91 8.28
N ASN A 233 7.16 -23.03 8.38
CA ASN A 233 7.20 -23.85 9.60
C ASN A 233 7.79 -23.08 10.78
N LYS A 234 8.83 -22.26 10.52
CA LYS A 234 9.41 -21.35 11.53
C LYS A 234 8.38 -20.32 12.00
N ALA A 235 7.67 -19.68 11.08
CA ALA A 235 6.62 -18.71 11.40
C ALA A 235 5.47 -19.37 12.16
N PHE A 236 5.03 -20.57 11.75
CA PHE A 236 3.97 -21.31 12.43
C PHE A 236 4.35 -21.64 13.87
N LYS A 237 5.55 -22.18 14.12
CA LYS A 237 6.03 -22.46 15.48
C LYS A 237 6.02 -21.21 16.36
N SER A 238 6.58 -20.11 15.86
CA SER A 238 6.59 -18.82 16.56
C SER A 238 5.18 -18.29 16.83
N ALA A 239 4.26 -18.47 15.87
CA ALA A 239 2.87 -18.06 16.01
C ALA A 239 2.13 -18.87 17.07
N ILE A 240 2.32 -20.20 17.10
CA ILE A 240 1.70 -21.08 18.09
C ILE A 240 2.13 -20.69 19.52
N ASP A 241 3.39 -20.33 19.74
CA ASP A 241 3.88 -19.93 21.07
C ASP A 241 3.20 -18.65 21.58
N LYS A 242 2.71 -17.81 20.65
CA LYS A 242 2.01 -16.55 20.95
C LYS A 242 0.51 -16.72 21.20
N LEU A 243 -0.11 -17.83 20.81
CA LEU A 243 -1.55 -18.05 20.96
C LEU A 243 -1.92 -18.46 22.39
N SER A 244 -3.15 -18.15 22.81
CA SER A 244 -3.73 -18.72 24.04
C SER A 244 -3.99 -20.22 23.86
N LEU A 245 -4.17 -20.97 24.96
CA LEU A 245 -4.48 -22.40 24.88
C LEU A 245 -5.78 -22.66 24.10
N GLU A 246 -6.81 -21.83 24.33
CA GLU A 246 -8.08 -21.90 23.60
C GLU A 246 -7.89 -21.69 22.10
N GLN A 247 -7.11 -20.68 21.71
CA GLN A 247 -6.81 -20.41 20.29
C GLN A 247 -6.00 -21.53 19.64
N LYS A 248 -5.04 -22.14 20.36
CA LYS A 248 -4.28 -23.30 19.87
C LYS A 248 -5.21 -24.50 19.64
N ASN A 249 -6.12 -24.77 20.57
CA ASN A 249 -7.08 -25.85 20.45
C ASN A 249 -8.04 -25.63 19.26
N ALA A 250 -8.48 -24.40 19.04
CA ALA A 250 -9.37 -24.02 17.93
C ALA A 250 -8.73 -24.12 16.53
N LEU A 251 -7.40 -24.27 16.44
CA LEU A 251 -6.71 -24.58 15.17
C LEU A 251 -6.75 -26.06 14.80
N ASN A 252 -7.21 -26.94 15.70
CA ASN A 252 -7.39 -28.35 15.40
C ASN A 252 -8.65 -28.55 14.55
N ASP A 253 -8.56 -29.34 13.49
CA ASP A 253 -9.70 -29.61 12.60
C ASP A 253 -10.87 -30.34 13.29
N LYS A 254 -10.61 -30.99 14.44
CA LYS A 254 -11.62 -31.65 15.27
C LYS A 254 -12.19 -30.77 16.40
N ALA A 255 -11.80 -29.51 16.48
CA ALA A 255 -12.32 -28.61 17.50
C ALA A 255 -13.82 -28.32 17.28
N GLU A 256 -14.57 -28.23 18.37
CA GLU A 256 -16.00 -27.86 18.33
C GLU A 256 -16.20 -26.46 17.74
N LYS A 257 -15.38 -25.50 18.19
CA LYS A 257 -15.28 -24.16 17.62
C LYS A 257 -13.93 -24.01 16.90
N GLY A 258 -13.98 -23.68 15.61
CA GLY A 258 -12.78 -23.30 14.86
C GLY A 258 -12.27 -21.91 15.24
N LEU A 259 -11.07 -21.56 14.79
CA LEU A 259 -10.52 -20.21 14.95
C LEU A 259 -11.00 -19.29 13.82
N ALA A 260 -11.45 -18.09 14.16
CA ALA A 260 -11.72 -16.99 13.23
C ALA A 260 -10.75 -15.83 13.47
N ILE A 261 -10.21 -15.25 12.39
CA ILE A 261 -9.34 -14.08 12.45
C ILE A 261 -10.18 -12.83 12.21
N LEU A 262 -10.11 -11.85 13.11
CA LEU A 262 -10.76 -10.55 12.98
C LEU A 262 -9.74 -9.48 12.58
N ALA A 263 -9.93 -8.84 11.43
CA ALA A 263 -9.10 -7.72 10.96
C ALA A 263 -9.98 -6.52 10.56
N LEU A 264 -10.66 -5.93 11.54
CA LEU A 264 -11.71 -4.90 11.34
C LEU A 264 -11.17 -3.47 11.21
N ASP A 265 -9.85 -3.28 11.21
CA ASP A 265 -9.19 -1.99 11.07
C ASP A 265 -8.37 -1.91 9.79
N SER A 266 -8.37 -0.74 9.15
CA SER A 266 -7.65 -0.47 7.91
C SER A 266 -7.09 0.95 7.92
N PHE A 267 -5.83 1.10 7.52
CA PHE A 267 -5.24 2.42 7.30
C PHE A 267 -5.82 3.12 6.07
N SER A 268 -6.28 2.34 5.08
CA SER A 268 -6.71 2.90 3.79
C SER A 268 -8.21 3.20 3.74
N SER A 269 -9.00 2.51 4.56
CA SER A 269 -10.46 2.57 4.54
C SER A 269 -10.98 3.39 5.72
N SER A 270 -12.16 3.96 5.59
CA SER A 270 -12.87 4.57 6.71
C SER A 270 -13.14 3.49 7.77
N ASN A 271 -12.98 3.85 9.04
CA ASN A 271 -13.21 2.92 10.14
C ASN A 271 -14.66 2.46 10.17
N LEU A 272 -14.86 1.19 10.55
CA LEU A 272 -16.16 0.71 10.98
C LEU A 272 -16.50 1.36 12.34
N ASP A 273 -17.79 1.65 12.54
CA ASP A 273 -18.29 2.14 13.83
C ASP A 273 -18.06 1.12 14.95
N ASP A 274 -17.79 1.59 16.16
CA ASP A 274 -17.44 0.73 17.29
C ASP A 274 -18.61 -0.18 17.71
N LYS A 275 -19.87 0.28 17.63
CA LYS A 275 -21.04 -0.58 17.87
C LYS A 275 -21.11 -1.68 16.83
N PHE A 276 -20.85 -1.34 15.56
CA PHE A 276 -20.87 -2.33 14.48
C PHE A 276 -19.75 -3.37 14.64
N LYS A 277 -18.54 -2.95 15.05
CA LYS A 277 -17.46 -3.89 15.40
C LYS A 277 -17.85 -4.83 16.54
N GLN A 278 -18.52 -4.32 17.58
CA GLN A 278 -19.00 -5.14 18.69
C GLN A 278 -20.04 -6.17 18.25
N ILE A 279 -20.97 -5.79 17.38
CA ILE A 279 -21.95 -6.72 16.78
C ILE A 279 -21.22 -7.83 16.03
N ILE A 280 -20.27 -7.49 15.15
CA ILE A 280 -19.46 -8.48 14.42
C ILE A 280 -18.74 -9.41 15.40
N SER A 281 -18.06 -8.88 16.42
CA SER A 281 -17.31 -9.68 17.38
C SER A 281 -18.21 -10.62 18.19
N SER A 282 -19.39 -10.15 18.63
CA SER A 282 -20.38 -10.95 19.33
C SER A 282 -20.87 -12.11 18.45
N ASP A 283 -21.28 -11.82 17.22
CA ASP A 283 -21.78 -12.81 16.27
C ASP A 283 -20.72 -13.88 15.96
N VAL A 284 -19.46 -13.45 15.75
CA VAL A 284 -18.35 -14.36 15.48
C VAL A 284 -18.02 -15.21 16.70
N SER A 285 -18.00 -14.65 17.91
CA SER A 285 -17.68 -15.38 19.15
C SER A 285 -18.68 -16.49 19.48
N SER A 286 -19.93 -16.34 19.02
CA SER A 286 -20.95 -17.37 19.18
C SER A 286 -20.58 -18.67 18.44
N LYS A 287 -19.88 -18.56 17.30
CA LYS A 287 -19.52 -19.67 16.39
C LYS A 287 -18.05 -20.09 16.46
N TYR A 288 -17.15 -19.17 16.83
CA TYR A 288 -15.71 -19.35 16.70
C TYR A 288 -14.93 -18.83 17.90
N VAL A 289 -13.71 -19.33 18.09
CA VAL A 289 -12.70 -18.69 18.94
C VAL A 289 -12.07 -17.56 18.14
N ILE A 290 -11.99 -16.37 18.74
CA ILE A 290 -11.51 -15.17 18.06
C ILE A 290 -10.00 -15.00 18.23
N LEU A 291 -9.33 -14.68 17.11
CA LEU A 291 -8.03 -14.04 17.10
C LEU A 291 -8.14 -12.65 16.47
N GLU A 292 -7.97 -11.61 17.28
CA GLU A 292 -7.84 -10.25 16.75
C GLU A 292 -6.48 -10.05 16.08
N ASN A 293 -6.51 -9.46 14.89
CA ASN A 293 -5.32 -9.05 14.16
C ASN A 293 -4.67 -7.86 14.88
N THR A 294 -3.64 -8.15 15.66
CA THR A 294 -2.86 -7.18 16.43
C THR A 294 -1.40 -7.15 15.97
N THR A 295 -0.65 -6.14 16.40
CA THR A 295 0.79 -6.00 16.11
C THR A 295 1.67 -7.10 16.74
N LYS A 296 1.08 -8.00 17.55
CA LYS A 296 1.75 -9.15 18.17
C LYS A 296 2.28 -10.17 17.16
N PHE A 297 1.64 -10.25 15.99
CA PHE A 297 1.99 -11.20 14.93
C PHE A 297 2.63 -10.46 13.75
N SER A 298 3.75 -11.01 13.28
CA SER A 298 4.31 -10.65 11.98
C SER A 298 3.43 -11.18 10.85
N TYR A 299 3.65 -10.68 9.64
CA TYR A 299 2.92 -11.15 8.44
C TYR A 299 3.05 -12.68 8.25
N PRO A 300 4.25 -13.28 8.28
CA PRO A 300 4.38 -14.74 8.17
C PRO A 300 3.64 -15.52 9.26
N GLU A 301 3.61 -15.01 10.49
CA GLU A 301 2.92 -15.68 11.60
C GLU A 301 1.41 -15.69 11.43
N ILE A 302 0.80 -14.53 11.09
CA ILE A 302 -0.64 -14.47 10.86
C ILE A 302 -1.04 -15.24 9.60
N PHE A 303 -0.18 -15.27 8.57
CA PHE A 303 -0.36 -16.14 7.41
C PHE A 303 -0.39 -17.62 7.79
N ALA A 304 0.57 -18.05 8.62
CA ALA A 304 0.65 -19.43 9.07
C ALA A 304 -0.58 -19.84 9.88
N ILE A 305 -1.07 -18.97 10.77
CA ILE A 305 -2.34 -19.19 11.48
C ILE A 305 -3.50 -19.28 10.50
N ALA A 306 -3.57 -18.38 9.50
CA ALA A 306 -4.66 -18.35 8.54
C ALA A 306 -4.80 -19.64 7.71
N THR A 307 -3.71 -20.39 7.48
CA THR A 307 -3.79 -21.70 6.79
C THR A 307 -4.54 -22.78 7.58
N LYS A 308 -4.76 -22.56 8.88
CA LYS A 308 -5.46 -23.48 9.80
C LYS A 308 -6.75 -22.89 10.37
N ALA A 309 -6.90 -21.58 10.36
CA ALA A 309 -8.12 -20.90 10.76
C ALA A 309 -9.27 -21.18 9.77
N LYS A 310 -10.50 -21.14 10.27
CA LYS A 310 -11.70 -21.45 9.47
C LYS A 310 -12.19 -20.25 8.68
N GLU A 311 -12.07 -19.04 9.23
CA GLU A 311 -12.65 -17.84 8.62
C GLU A 311 -11.85 -16.57 8.93
N LEU A 312 -11.72 -15.70 7.93
CA LEU A 312 -11.23 -14.34 8.04
C LEU A 312 -12.41 -13.39 7.91
N ILE A 313 -12.67 -12.60 8.95
CA ILE A 313 -13.66 -11.52 8.91
C ILE A 313 -12.89 -10.21 8.98
N ALA A 314 -12.95 -9.41 7.93
CA ALA A 314 -12.03 -8.27 7.78
C ALA A 314 -12.66 -7.06 7.11
N LEU A 315 -12.20 -5.89 7.49
CA LEU A 315 -12.32 -4.68 6.70
C LEU A 315 -11.31 -4.76 5.54
N ARG A 316 -11.74 -4.42 4.32
CA ARG A 316 -10.89 -4.48 3.13
C ARG A 316 -9.59 -3.71 3.36
N SER A 317 -8.47 -4.42 3.27
CA SER A 317 -7.12 -3.87 3.47
C SER A 317 -6.05 -4.78 2.87
N GLY A 318 -4.80 -4.32 2.83
CA GLY A 318 -3.68 -5.07 2.23
C GLY A 318 -3.34 -6.39 2.94
N ILE A 319 -3.75 -6.57 4.21
CA ILE A 319 -3.58 -7.86 4.89
C ILE A 319 -4.48 -8.94 4.27
N VAL A 320 -5.67 -8.56 3.78
CA VAL A 320 -6.61 -9.49 3.13
C VAL A 320 -6.01 -10.03 1.84
N ASP A 321 -5.36 -9.17 1.04
CA ASP A 321 -4.68 -9.59 -0.19
C ASP A 321 -3.61 -10.64 0.11
N PHE A 322 -2.82 -10.42 1.16
CA PHE A 322 -1.78 -11.34 1.58
C PHE A 322 -2.32 -12.65 2.14
N LEU A 323 -3.34 -12.59 3.01
CA LEU A 323 -3.96 -13.77 3.62
C LEU A 323 -4.81 -14.57 2.63
N SER A 324 -5.21 -13.99 1.50
CA SER A 324 -5.97 -14.71 0.46
C SER A 324 -5.24 -15.98 -0.01
N ASN A 325 -3.91 -15.97 -0.05
CA ASN A 325 -3.10 -17.12 -0.47
C ASN A 325 -3.02 -18.26 0.57
N SER A 326 -3.57 -18.07 1.77
CA SER A 326 -3.64 -19.12 2.80
C SER A 326 -4.74 -20.14 2.54
N GLY A 327 -5.69 -19.83 1.64
CA GLY A 327 -6.89 -20.63 1.40
C GLY A 327 -8.03 -20.39 2.40
N ILE A 328 -7.85 -19.49 3.38
CA ILE A 328 -8.88 -19.17 4.38
C ILE A 328 -10.18 -18.65 3.73
N LYS A 329 -11.33 -19.06 4.25
CA LYS A 329 -12.63 -18.51 3.86
C LYS A 329 -12.71 -17.03 4.28
N MET A 330 -13.24 -16.16 3.42
CA MET A 330 -13.23 -14.71 3.68
C MET A 330 -14.63 -14.10 3.69
N HIS A 331 -14.87 -13.26 4.69
CA HIS A 331 -16.00 -12.36 4.81
C HIS A 331 -15.48 -10.92 4.95
N LEU A 332 -15.72 -10.10 3.94
CA LEU A 332 -15.08 -8.81 3.78
C LEU A 332 -16.07 -7.66 3.80
N PHE A 333 -15.76 -6.64 4.57
CA PHE A 333 -16.48 -5.38 4.61
C PHE A 333 -15.74 -4.32 3.78
N TYR A 334 -16.50 -3.52 3.02
CA TYR A 334 -16.01 -2.42 2.21
C TYR A 334 -16.62 -1.12 2.72
N THR A 335 -15.76 -0.16 3.05
CA THR A 335 -16.13 1.21 3.43
C THR A 335 -15.49 2.21 2.46
N ASP A 336 -15.88 3.48 2.57
CA ASP A 336 -15.31 4.57 1.79
C ASP A 336 -13.80 4.71 2.03
N PHE A 337 -13.07 5.09 0.99
CA PHE A 337 -11.71 5.60 1.13
C PHE A 337 -11.74 7.10 1.43
N PRO A 338 -11.17 7.57 2.56
CA PRO A 338 -11.13 8.99 2.87
C PRO A 338 -10.19 9.75 1.91
N ASP A 339 -10.19 11.08 1.99
CA ASP A 339 -9.21 11.91 1.26
C ASP A 339 -7.78 11.62 1.77
N ARG A 340 -7.05 10.79 1.02
CA ARG A 340 -5.67 10.36 1.35
C ARG A 340 -4.59 11.22 0.67
N GLY A 341 -4.98 12.15 -0.19
CA GLY A 341 -4.03 12.94 -0.96
C GLY A 341 -4.61 13.59 -2.21
N PHE A 342 -3.75 14.25 -2.98
CA PHE A 342 -4.17 14.85 -4.25
C PHE A 342 -4.42 13.76 -5.32
N ASN A 343 -3.47 12.82 -5.47
CA ASN A 343 -3.53 11.74 -6.47
C ASN A 343 -4.39 10.54 -6.04
N THR A 344 -4.89 10.53 -4.81
CA THR A 344 -5.74 9.46 -4.27
C THR A 344 -6.99 10.10 -3.66
N PRO A 345 -7.93 10.56 -4.50
CA PRO A 345 -9.15 11.23 -4.05
C PRO A 345 -10.03 10.26 -3.22
N PRO A 346 -10.97 10.80 -2.44
CA PRO A 346 -11.93 9.94 -1.74
C PRO A 346 -12.69 9.07 -2.74
N LYS A 347 -13.02 7.84 -2.32
CA LYS A 347 -13.85 6.89 -3.07
C LYS A 347 -14.98 6.40 -2.18
N SER A 348 -16.18 6.27 -2.73
CA SER A 348 -17.29 5.60 -2.07
C SER A 348 -17.02 4.10 -1.93
N ALA A 349 -17.65 3.44 -0.95
CA ALA A 349 -17.51 2.02 -0.69
C ALA A 349 -17.82 1.15 -1.92
N LYS A 350 -18.74 1.60 -2.79
CA LYS A 350 -19.04 0.93 -4.07
C LYS A 350 -17.89 1.04 -5.07
N GLU A 351 -17.26 2.21 -5.17
CA GLU A 351 -16.07 2.38 -6.01
C GLU A 351 -14.87 1.62 -5.45
N VAL A 352 -14.74 1.55 -4.12
CA VAL A 352 -13.71 0.70 -3.50
C VAL A 352 -13.95 -0.76 -3.85
N LEU A 353 -15.19 -1.25 -3.75
CA LEU A 353 -15.52 -2.63 -4.15
C LEU A 353 -15.21 -2.87 -5.63
N SER A 354 -15.58 -1.96 -6.54
CA SER A 354 -15.33 -2.17 -7.97
C SER A 354 -13.84 -2.23 -8.31
N LEU A 355 -13.02 -1.38 -7.68
CA LEU A 355 -11.58 -1.32 -7.91
C LEU A 355 -10.81 -2.42 -7.16
N PHE A 356 -11.26 -2.82 -5.98
CA PHE A 356 -10.49 -3.65 -5.04
C PHE A 356 -11.17 -4.96 -4.61
N SER A 357 -12.27 -5.36 -5.25
CA SER A 357 -12.92 -6.65 -4.99
C SER A 357 -11.91 -7.79 -5.02
N ILE A 358 -11.90 -8.59 -3.96
CA ILE A 358 -10.98 -9.72 -3.81
C ILE A 358 -11.31 -10.82 -4.83
N LYS A 359 -12.55 -10.88 -5.32
CA LYS A 359 -13.03 -11.92 -6.26
C LYS A 359 -12.28 -11.93 -7.59
N SER A 360 -11.61 -10.83 -7.91
CA SER A 360 -10.69 -10.72 -9.05
C SER A 360 -9.43 -11.57 -8.92
N ILE A 361 -9.00 -11.89 -7.69
CA ILE A 361 -7.85 -12.74 -7.45
C ILE A 361 -8.21 -14.17 -7.90
N PRO A 362 -7.37 -14.83 -8.71
CA PRO A 362 -7.66 -16.16 -9.25
C PRO A 362 -7.43 -17.28 -8.22
N LEU A 363 -7.96 -17.12 -7.00
CA LEU A 363 -7.95 -18.10 -5.92
C LEU A 363 -9.40 -18.51 -5.60
N LEU A 364 -9.60 -19.79 -5.27
CA LEU A 364 -10.94 -20.33 -5.02
C LEU A 364 -11.66 -19.58 -3.87
N ASN A 365 -11.00 -19.45 -2.72
CA ASN A 365 -11.52 -18.77 -1.55
C ASN A 365 -11.79 -17.27 -1.80
N ALA A 366 -11.02 -16.64 -2.68
CA ALA A 366 -11.26 -15.26 -3.10
C ALA A 366 -12.51 -15.14 -3.98
N ARG A 367 -12.71 -16.03 -4.95
CA ARG A 367 -13.91 -16.05 -5.82
C ARG A 367 -15.19 -16.32 -5.02
N THR A 368 -15.10 -17.16 -3.99
CA THR A 368 -16.24 -17.53 -3.13
C THR A 368 -16.39 -16.64 -1.89
N SER A 369 -15.64 -15.54 -1.78
CA SER A 369 -15.72 -14.66 -0.61
C SER A 369 -17.08 -13.95 -0.52
N LYS A 370 -17.57 -13.73 0.71
CA LYS A 370 -18.72 -12.84 0.99
C LYS A 370 -18.20 -11.40 1.09
N GLU A 371 -18.67 -10.51 0.21
CA GLU A 371 -18.24 -9.10 0.17
C GLU A 371 -19.44 -8.19 0.43
N ILE A 372 -19.36 -7.34 1.46
CA ILE A 372 -20.44 -6.46 1.91
C ILE A 372 -20.00 -5.00 1.81
N VAL A 373 -20.77 -4.17 1.12
CA VAL A 373 -20.62 -2.72 1.14
C VAL A 373 -21.34 -2.17 2.37
N VAL A 374 -20.58 -1.60 3.29
CA VAL A 374 -21.13 -0.93 4.48
C VAL A 374 -21.49 0.49 4.08
N LYS A 375 -22.80 0.80 4.09
CA LYS A 375 -23.26 2.19 3.94
C LYS A 375 -23.02 2.94 5.24
N ASN A 376 -22.83 4.26 5.17
CA ASN A 376 -22.82 5.11 6.36
C ASN A 376 -24.08 4.83 7.19
N MET A 377 -23.94 4.10 8.30
CA MET A 377 -25.00 3.84 9.28
C MET A 377 -25.26 5.10 10.12
N LYS A 378 -25.64 6.20 9.45
CA LYS A 378 -26.18 7.38 10.13
C LYS A 378 -27.66 7.20 10.50
N ASN A 379 -28.32 6.18 9.95
CA ASN A 379 -29.65 5.77 10.35
C ASN A 379 -29.58 4.32 10.81
N GLU A 380 -30.11 4.09 12.01
CA GLU A 380 -30.36 2.79 12.61
C GLU A 380 -31.32 1.98 11.69
N ASP A 381 -31.26 0.64 11.75
CA ASP A 381 -32.15 -0.34 11.08
C ASP A 381 -31.67 -1.08 9.82
N GLU A 382 -30.39 -1.45 9.71
CA GLU A 382 -30.01 -2.59 8.84
C GLU A 382 -29.29 -3.68 9.64
N THR A 383 -30.04 -4.71 10.06
CA THR A 383 -29.49 -5.95 10.63
C THR A 383 -28.74 -6.72 9.54
N ILE A 384 -27.42 -6.73 9.60
CA ILE A 384 -26.58 -7.53 8.70
C ILE A 384 -26.30 -8.87 9.38
N PHE A 385 -26.94 -9.95 8.88
CA PHE A 385 -26.65 -11.30 9.35
C PHE A 385 -25.31 -11.81 8.77
N ILE A 386 -24.36 -12.14 9.66
CA ILE A 386 -23.02 -12.62 9.31
C ILE A 386 -22.97 -14.13 9.15
#